data_AF-A0A1V1ZJC3-F1
#
_entry.id   AF-A0A1V1ZJC3-F1
#
_cell.length_a   1.000
_cell.length_b   1.000
_cell.length_c   1.000
_cell.angle_alpha   90.00
_cell.angle_beta   90.00
_cell.angle_gamma   90.00
#
_symmetry.space_group_name_H-M   'P 1'
#
loop_
_entity.id
_entity.type
_entity.pdbx_description
1 polymer ?
#
loop_
_entity_poly.entity_id
_entity_poly.type
_entity_poly.pdbx_seq_one_letter_code
_entity_poly.pdbx_strand_id
1 'polypeptide(L)'
;MEKSLRIKLYGESFKIHKLKIDDKDYRKCQSVAEILKQPLEMALINIDFFRLLNHPDLSSINDFIEKTFGGLINNPKNSIEITWGRKRVAKFTINDLLFSNTLFPLYNANIYQVDTENMLSGIYLMEREIGLIGQYETVASNFKFDHLQFHLTKSNFQNTALELLNFVTFNGSRMHISKTDCLLRHQQAFTCK
;
A
#
# COMPACT_ATOMS: atom_id res chain seq x y z
N MET A 1 -31.81 -11.34 6.38
CA MET A 1 -31.28 -10.33 7.31
C MET A 1 -29.88 -9.98 6.86
N GLU A 2 -29.63 -8.72 6.54
CA GLU A 2 -28.32 -8.25 6.10
C GLU A 2 -27.32 -8.27 7.24
N LYS A 3 -26.05 -8.55 6.91
CA LYS A 3 -24.93 -8.57 7.85
C LYS A 3 -23.75 -7.82 7.26
N SER A 4 -22.90 -7.27 8.12
CA SER A 4 -21.63 -6.67 7.70
C SER A 4 -20.62 -7.76 7.36
N LEU A 5 -20.04 -7.67 6.16
CA LEU A 5 -18.83 -8.37 5.77
C LEU A 5 -17.65 -7.43 5.99
N ARG A 6 -16.72 -7.86 6.84
CA ARG A 6 -15.51 -7.10 7.15
C ARG A 6 -14.27 -7.92 6.87
N ILE A 7 -13.33 -7.35 6.14
CA ILE A 7 -12.04 -7.95 5.83
C ILE A 7 -10.96 -7.04 6.38
N LYS A 8 -10.09 -7.57 7.24
CA LYS A 8 -9.01 -6.81 7.85
C LYS A 8 -7.66 -7.36 7.44
N LEU A 9 -6.76 -6.45 7.06
CA LEU A 9 -5.37 -6.73 6.72
C LEU A 9 -4.49 -6.26 7.87
N TYR A 10 -3.82 -7.19 8.54
CA TYR A 10 -2.96 -6.91 9.69
C TYR A 10 -1.51 -7.29 9.41
N GLY A 11 -0.58 -6.46 9.86
CA GLY A 11 0.85 -6.73 9.77
C GLY A 11 1.60 -5.58 9.11
N GLU A 12 2.52 -5.88 8.20
CA GLU A 12 3.39 -4.92 7.52
C GLU A 12 2.92 -4.61 6.10
N SER A 13 2.92 -3.34 5.74
CA SER A 13 2.63 -2.86 4.38
C SER A 13 3.91 -2.43 3.67
N PHE A 14 3.84 -2.43 2.34
CA PHE A 14 4.78 -1.76 1.47
C PHE A 14 4.01 -0.85 0.53
N LYS A 15 4.44 0.41 0.43
CA LYS A 15 3.88 1.41 -0.48
C LYS A 15 4.99 2.10 -1.25
N ILE A 16 4.70 2.40 -2.50
CA ILE A 16 5.47 3.29 -3.37
C ILE A 16 4.51 4.37 -3.84
N HIS A 17 4.91 5.61 -3.61
CA HIS A 17 4.20 6.79 -4.06
C HIS A 17 5.00 7.48 -5.15
N LYS A 18 4.35 7.80 -6.26
CA LYS A 18 4.92 8.70 -7.26
C LYS A 18 4.65 10.12 -6.83
N LEU A 19 5.71 10.93 -6.71
CA LEU A 19 5.58 12.34 -6.39
C LEU A 19 5.38 13.17 -7.66
N LYS A 20 4.50 14.15 -7.60
CA LYS A 20 4.31 15.15 -8.64
C LYS A 20 4.86 16.48 -8.14
N ILE A 21 6.04 16.81 -8.62
CA ILE A 21 6.73 18.07 -8.35
C ILE A 21 6.87 18.76 -9.70
N ASP A 22 6.25 19.92 -9.86
CA ASP A 22 6.38 20.70 -11.10
C ASP A 22 7.76 21.40 -11.15
N ASP A 23 8.15 21.93 -12.31
CA ASP A 23 9.47 22.56 -12.47
C ASP A 23 9.70 23.75 -11.54
N LYS A 24 8.63 24.47 -11.17
CA LYS A 24 8.71 25.65 -10.32
C LYS A 24 8.99 25.24 -8.88
N ASP A 25 8.25 24.26 -8.38
CA ASP A 25 8.41 23.73 -7.03
C ASP A 25 9.67 22.88 -6.92
N TYR A 26 10.09 22.20 -7.99
CA TYR A 26 11.34 21.45 -8.03
C TYR A 26 12.54 22.34 -7.73
N ARG A 27 12.64 23.52 -8.35
CA ARG A 27 13.72 24.48 -8.08
C ARG A 27 13.72 24.98 -6.64
N LYS A 28 12.54 25.26 -6.07
CA LYS A 28 12.43 25.66 -4.65
C LYS A 28 12.88 24.52 -3.74
N CYS A 29 12.42 23.30 -4.00
CA CYS A 29 12.80 22.11 -3.27
C CYS A 29 14.32 21.88 -3.32
N GLN A 30 14.95 22.10 -4.48
CA GLN A 30 16.41 22.05 -4.60
C GLN A 30 17.10 23.12 -3.75
N SER A 31 16.64 24.36 -3.76
CA SER A 31 17.21 25.43 -2.91
C SER A 31 17.09 25.10 -1.42
N VAL A 32 15.98 24.50 -0.98
CA VAL A 32 15.82 24.05 0.41
C VAL A 32 16.76 22.88 0.73
N ALA A 33 16.93 21.94 -0.20
CA ALA A 33 17.87 20.83 -0.04
C ALA A 33 19.32 21.31 0.10
N GLU A 34 19.71 22.35 -0.66
CA GLU A 34 21.01 23.01 -0.53
C GLU A 34 21.20 23.68 0.84
N ILE A 35 20.18 24.37 1.35
CA ILE A 35 20.19 24.97 2.71
C ILE A 35 20.40 23.88 3.77
N LEU A 36 19.70 22.74 3.62
CA LEU A 36 19.84 21.58 4.51
C LEU A 36 21.14 20.79 4.29
N LYS A 37 21.90 21.10 3.22
CA LYS A 37 23.12 20.39 2.80
C LYS A 37 22.88 18.89 2.60
N GLN A 38 21.73 18.54 2.02
CA GLN A 38 21.31 17.16 1.77
C GLN A 38 20.93 16.99 0.29
N PRO A 39 21.08 15.77 -0.28
CA PRO A 39 20.43 15.44 -1.53
C PRO A 39 18.92 15.67 -1.44
N LEU A 40 18.27 16.03 -2.55
CA LEU A 40 16.85 16.36 -2.58
C LEU A 40 15.98 15.25 -1.98
N GLU A 41 16.31 13.99 -2.27
CA GLU A 41 15.59 12.82 -1.77
C GLU A 41 15.63 12.73 -0.24
N MET A 42 16.78 13.01 0.37
CA MET A 42 16.92 13.02 1.83
C MET A 42 16.28 14.27 2.45
N ALA A 43 16.37 15.40 1.74
CA ALA A 43 15.78 16.65 2.19
C ALA A 43 14.24 16.55 2.25
N LEU A 44 13.59 15.90 1.27
CA LEU A 44 12.13 15.78 1.20
C LEU A 44 11.49 15.08 2.42
N ILE A 45 12.23 14.20 3.10
CA ILE A 45 11.77 13.49 4.29
C ILE A 45 12.27 14.13 5.60
N ASN A 46 12.99 15.24 5.51
CA ASN A 46 13.50 15.98 6.66
C ASN A 46 12.37 16.75 7.35
N ILE A 47 12.31 16.67 8.68
CA ILE A 47 11.30 17.34 9.50
C ILE A 47 11.28 18.87 9.31
N ASP A 48 12.42 19.48 8.98
CA ASP A 48 12.54 20.92 8.77
C ASP A 48 12.23 21.36 7.33
N PHE A 49 12.11 20.43 6.39
CA PHE A 49 12.02 20.74 4.96
C PHE A 49 10.83 21.64 4.63
N PHE A 50 9.62 21.22 5.01
CA PHE A 50 8.39 21.95 4.68
C PHE A 50 8.29 23.28 5.43
N ARG A 51 8.90 23.37 6.61
CA ARG A 51 9.05 24.63 7.34
C ARG A 51 9.93 25.62 6.59
N LEU A 52 11.04 25.15 6.00
CA LEU A 52 11.95 25.98 5.20
C LEU A 52 11.38 26.30 3.81
N LEU A 53 10.65 25.35 3.20
CA LEU A 53 9.96 25.55 1.93
C LEU A 53 8.91 26.66 2.05
N ASN A 54 8.26 26.75 3.20
CA ASN A 54 7.30 27.81 3.56
C ASN A 54 6.27 28.07 2.45
N HIS A 55 5.71 26.98 1.92
CA HIS A 55 4.71 27.02 0.85
C HIS A 55 3.30 26.88 1.45
N PRO A 56 2.34 27.74 1.07
CA PRO A 56 1.00 27.73 1.68
C PRO A 56 0.26 26.40 1.48
N ASP A 57 0.45 25.78 0.31
CA ASP A 57 -0.28 24.56 -0.08
C ASP A 57 0.51 23.27 0.16
N LEU A 58 1.77 23.34 0.63
CA LEU A 58 2.63 22.17 0.82
C LEU A 58 3.15 22.14 2.26
N SER A 59 2.50 21.30 3.06
CA SER A 59 2.77 21.12 4.48
C SER A 59 3.58 19.85 4.78
N SER A 60 3.53 18.87 3.88
CA SER A 60 4.20 17.58 4.04
C SER A 60 4.49 16.91 2.70
N ILE A 61 5.31 15.85 2.73
CA ILE A 61 5.62 15.07 1.52
C ILE A 61 4.37 14.41 0.92
N ASN A 62 3.35 14.18 1.75
CA ASN A 62 2.09 13.60 1.29
C ASN A 62 1.35 14.51 0.32
N ASP A 63 1.58 15.82 0.39
CA ASP A 63 0.96 16.80 -0.51
C ASP A 63 1.50 16.69 -1.94
N PHE A 64 2.66 16.04 -2.12
CA PHE A 64 3.23 15.73 -3.43
C PHE A 64 2.76 14.39 -4.02
N ILE A 65 2.02 13.56 -3.27
CA ILE A 65 1.67 12.21 -3.74
C ILE A 65 0.62 12.28 -4.86
N GLU A 66 1.00 11.87 -6.06
CA GLU A 66 0.09 11.78 -7.22
C GLU A 66 -0.57 10.41 -7.32
N LYS A 67 0.24 9.36 -7.17
CA LYS A 67 -0.21 7.97 -7.30
C LYS A 67 0.42 7.13 -6.20
N THR A 68 -0.36 6.19 -5.69
CA THR A 68 0.09 5.23 -4.69
C THR A 68 -0.11 3.82 -5.21
N PHE A 69 0.94 3.02 -5.14
CA PHE A 69 0.90 1.58 -5.32
C PHE A 69 1.36 0.92 -4.02
N GLY A 70 0.61 -0.06 -3.52
CA GLY A 70 1.02 -0.74 -2.29
C GLY A 70 0.03 -1.80 -1.87
N GLY A 71 0.35 -2.43 -0.74
CA GLY A 71 -0.45 -3.53 -0.20
C GLY A 71 0.15 -4.15 1.06
N LEU A 72 -0.53 -5.19 1.55
CA LEU A 72 -0.03 -6.04 2.63
C LEU A 72 1.09 -6.93 2.07
N ILE A 73 2.25 -6.97 2.72
CA ILE A 73 3.40 -7.78 2.30
C ILE A 73 3.14 -9.26 2.55
N ASN A 74 3.59 -10.16 1.68
CA ASN A 74 3.64 -11.57 2.01
C ASN A 74 4.76 -11.86 3.01
N ASN A 75 4.40 -12.01 4.28
CA ASN A 75 5.29 -12.55 5.30
C ASN A 75 4.48 -13.36 6.31
N PRO A 76 5.12 -14.25 7.11
CA PRO A 76 4.41 -15.11 8.06
C PRO A 76 3.72 -14.38 9.22
N LYS A 77 4.07 -13.12 9.49
CA LYS A 77 3.47 -12.31 10.56
C LYS A 77 2.18 -11.62 10.10
N ASN A 78 2.02 -11.44 8.79
CA ASN A 78 0.89 -10.77 8.20
C ASN A 78 -0.32 -11.70 8.12
N SER A 79 -1.52 -11.16 8.38
CA SER A 79 -2.74 -11.94 8.35
C SER A 79 -3.92 -11.19 7.75
N ILE A 80 -4.82 -11.96 7.16
CA ILE A 80 -6.09 -11.53 6.57
C ILE A 80 -7.18 -12.16 7.43
N GLU A 81 -8.05 -11.34 8.00
CA GLU A 81 -9.18 -11.79 8.81
C GLU A 81 -10.50 -11.43 8.16
N ILE A 82 -11.40 -12.40 8.04
CA ILE A 82 -12.75 -12.20 7.49
C ILE A 82 -13.77 -12.41 8.59
N THR A 83 -14.63 -11.41 8.78
CA THR A 83 -15.73 -11.42 9.75
C THR A 83 -17.05 -11.24 9.03
N TRP A 84 -18.02 -12.08 9.37
CA TRP A 84 -19.40 -11.98 8.88
C TRP A 84 -20.37 -11.76 10.05
N GLY A 85 -20.99 -10.59 10.07
CA GLY A 85 -21.73 -10.10 11.23
C GLY A 85 -20.81 -9.96 12.43
N ARG A 86 -21.01 -10.80 13.45
CA ARG A 86 -20.20 -10.81 14.69
C ARG A 86 -19.20 -11.97 14.76
N LYS A 87 -19.21 -12.88 13.78
CA LYS A 87 -18.40 -14.10 13.79
C LYS A 87 -17.22 -13.97 12.84
N ARG A 88 -16.01 -14.20 13.34
CA ARG A 88 -14.84 -14.42 12.49
C ARG A 88 -15.00 -15.76 11.77
N VAL A 89 -15.01 -15.72 10.44
CA VAL A 89 -15.25 -16.89 9.57
C VAL A 89 -13.97 -17.43 8.94
N ALA A 90 -12.94 -16.60 8.78
CA ALA A 90 -11.63 -17.04 8.33
C ALA A 90 -10.50 -16.16 8.88
N LYS A 91 -9.33 -16.76 9.02
CA LYS A 91 -8.04 -16.10 9.26
C LYS A 91 -6.95 -16.89 8.53
N PHE A 92 -6.18 -16.22 7.70
CA PHE A 92 -5.14 -16.85 6.87
C PHE A 92 -4.07 -15.82 6.48
N THR A 93 -3.02 -16.26 5.79
CA THR A 93 -1.86 -15.49 5.32
C THR A 93 -1.90 -15.33 3.80
N ILE A 94 -1.05 -14.48 3.23
CA ILE A 94 -0.92 -14.39 1.76
C ILE A 94 -0.37 -15.70 1.17
N ASN A 95 0.46 -16.44 1.91
CA ASN A 95 0.90 -17.77 1.47
C ASN A 95 -0.27 -18.72 1.24
N ASP A 96 -1.34 -18.66 2.04
CA ASP A 96 -2.53 -19.50 1.84
C ASP A 96 -3.30 -19.14 0.55
N LEU A 97 -3.10 -17.92 0.02
CA LEU A 97 -3.64 -17.48 -1.27
C LEU A 97 -2.77 -17.91 -2.46
N LEU A 98 -1.44 -17.95 -2.27
CA LEU A 98 -0.47 -18.21 -3.34
C LEU A 98 -0.06 -19.68 -3.46
N PHE A 99 0.06 -20.36 -2.33
CA PHE A 99 0.67 -21.68 -2.20
C PHE A 99 -0.23 -22.54 -1.31
N SER A 100 -1.42 -22.88 -1.81
CA SER A 100 -2.31 -23.77 -1.07
C SER A 100 -1.72 -25.19 -1.07
N ASN A 101 -1.38 -25.72 0.10
CA ASN A 101 -0.99 -27.13 0.28
C ASN A 101 -2.18 -28.12 0.13
N THR A 102 -3.28 -27.66 -0.45
CA THR A 102 -4.51 -28.40 -0.68
C THR A 102 -4.62 -28.79 -2.16
N LEU A 103 -5.38 -29.85 -2.44
CA LEU A 103 -5.62 -30.31 -3.82
C LEU A 103 -6.36 -29.28 -4.68
N PHE A 104 -7.05 -28.32 -4.05
CA PHE A 104 -7.79 -27.24 -4.71
C PHE A 104 -7.51 -25.91 -4.01
N PRO A 105 -7.46 -24.79 -4.74
CA PRO A 105 -7.35 -23.46 -4.14
C PRO A 105 -8.53 -23.19 -3.18
N LEU A 106 -8.23 -22.73 -1.96
CA LEU A 106 -9.25 -22.41 -0.96
C LEU A 106 -9.88 -21.03 -1.16
N TYR A 107 -9.20 -20.15 -1.90
CA TYR A 107 -9.58 -18.76 -2.11
C TYR A 107 -9.32 -18.35 -3.56
N ASN A 108 -10.16 -17.46 -4.08
CA ASN A 108 -9.97 -16.92 -5.42
C ASN A 108 -8.93 -15.80 -5.37
N ALA A 109 -7.79 -16.02 -6.00
CA ALA A 109 -6.69 -15.07 -6.07
C ALA A 109 -6.33 -14.78 -7.54
N ASN A 110 -6.23 -13.50 -7.87
CA ASN A 110 -5.66 -13.03 -9.14
C ASN A 110 -4.25 -12.52 -8.88
N ILE A 111 -3.29 -13.03 -9.64
CA ILE A 111 -1.88 -12.68 -9.48
C ILE A 111 -1.44 -11.92 -10.73
N TYR A 112 -1.00 -10.69 -10.55
CA TYR A 112 -0.44 -9.85 -11.60
C TYR A 112 1.08 -9.83 -11.47
N GLN A 113 1.77 -10.05 -12.59
CA GLN A 113 3.21 -9.79 -12.66
C GLN A 113 3.40 -8.34 -13.05
N VAL A 114 4.10 -7.58 -12.22
CA VAL A 114 4.43 -6.18 -12.50
C VAL A 114 5.93 -6.07 -12.65
N ASP A 115 6.33 -5.57 -13.82
CA ASP A 115 7.70 -5.19 -14.09
C ASP A 115 7.96 -3.82 -13.46
N THR A 116 8.62 -3.84 -12.31
CA THR A 116 9.05 -2.64 -11.58
C THR A 116 10.37 -2.08 -12.10
N GLU A 117 11.03 -2.71 -13.09
CA GLU A 117 12.25 -2.16 -13.70
C GLU A 117 11.93 -1.01 -14.66
N ASN A 118 10.71 -0.99 -15.21
CA ASN A 118 10.22 0.03 -16.13
C ASN A 118 9.40 1.14 -15.44
N MET A 119 9.81 1.57 -14.24
CA MET A 119 9.18 2.71 -13.59
C MET A 119 9.40 3.99 -14.40
N LEU A 120 8.35 4.80 -14.55
CA LEU A 120 8.46 6.10 -15.19
C LEU A 120 9.47 6.96 -14.45
N SER A 121 10.22 7.79 -15.18
CA SER A 121 11.14 8.74 -14.56
C SER A 121 10.43 9.68 -13.59
N GLY A 122 11.11 10.02 -12.51
CA GLY A 122 10.58 10.88 -11.45
C GLY A 122 11.06 10.52 -10.05
N ILE A 123 10.53 11.24 -9.06
CA ILE A 123 10.83 11.02 -7.64
C ILE A 123 9.73 10.15 -7.04
N TYR A 124 10.15 9.15 -6.27
CA TYR A 124 9.29 8.22 -5.59
C TYR A 124 9.56 8.23 -4.09
N LEU A 125 8.52 7.97 -3.32
CA LEU A 125 8.57 7.76 -1.88
C LEU A 125 8.20 6.31 -1.59
N MET A 126 9.10 5.58 -0.95
CA MET A 126 8.83 4.26 -0.41
C MET A 126 8.46 4.38 1.06
N GLU A 127 7.42 3.66 1.46
CA GLU A 127 7.02 3.52 2.86
C GLU A 127 6.85 2.06 3.25
N ARG A 128 7.25 1.76 4.49
CA ARG A 128 6.84 0.55 5.20
C ARG A 128 6.10 0.94 6.46
N GLU A 129 4.94 0.37 6.67
CA GLU A 129 4.13 0.62 7.86
C GLU A 129 3.79 -0.70 8.54
N ILE A 130 3.37 -0.64 9.80
CA ILE A 130 2.87 -1.79 10.55
C ILE A 130 1.57 -1.46 11.27
N GLY A 131 0.63 -2.40 11.32
CA GLY A 131 -0.64 -2.26 12.04
C GLY A 131 -1.83 -2.86 11.28
N LEU A 132 -2.98 -2.20 11.35
CA LEU A 132 -4.15 -2.47 10.51
C LEU A 132 -3.99 -1.73 9.18
N ILE A 133 -3.40 -2.42 8.20
CA ILE A 133 -3.10 -1.90 6.87
C ILE A 133 -4.35 -1.48 6.11
N GLY A 134 -5.46 -2.20 6.34
CA GLY A 134 -6.74 -1.82 5.76
C GLY A 134 -7.88 -2.67 6.32
N GLN A 135 -9.01 -2.02 6.54
CA GLN A 135 -10.29 -2.66 6.77
C GLN A 135 -11.20 -2.38 5.58
N TYR A 136 -11.72 -3.41 4.96
CA TYR A 136 -12.80 -3.33 3.98
C TYR A 136 -14.11 -3.69 4.67
N GLU A 137 -15.18 -2.95 4.38
CA GLU A 137 -16.49 -3.20 4.98
C GLU A 137 -17.60 -2.98 3.96
N THR A 138 -18.53 -3.93 3.88
CA THR A 138 -19.74 -3.84 3.07
C THR A 138 -20.88 -4.57 3.77
N VAL A 139 -22.11 -4.25 3.40
CA VAL A 139 -23.30 -4.98 3.85
C VAL A 139 -23.73 -5.94 2.75
N ALA A 140 -24.12 -7.16 3.12
CA ALA A 140 -24.70 -8.11 2.19
C ALA A 140 -25.80 -8.95 2.87
N SER A 141 -26.72 -9.49 2.08
CA SER A 141 -27.76 -10.41 2.56
C SER A 141 -27.25 -11.86 2.70
N ASN A 142 -26.30 -12.24 1.84
CA ASN A 142 -25.65 -13.55 1.85
C ASN A 142 -24.16 -13.40 1.58
N PHE A 143 -23.35 -14.22 2.26
CA PHE A 143 -21.90 -14.25 2.09
C PHE A 143 -21.48 -15.64 1.63
N LYS A 144 -20.77 -15.68 0.50
CA LYS A 144 -20.08 -16.86 -0.02
C LYS A 144 -18.62 -16.49 -0.27
N PHE A 145 -17.70 -17.36 0.12
CA PHE A 145 -16.26 -17.13 -0.08
C PHE A 145 -15.91 -17.00 -1.56
N ASP A 146 -16.56 -17.75 -2.44
CA ASP A 146 -16.31 -17.74 -3.89
C ASP A 146 -16.55 -16.36 -4.53
N HIS A 147 -17.29 -15.48 -3.88
CA HIS A 147 -17.57 -14.13 -4.38
C HIS A 147 -16.49 -13.12 -3.98
N LEU A 148 -15.56 -13.51 -3.11
CA LEU A 148 -14.37 -12.72 -2.79
C LEU A 148 -13.26 -13.07 -3.76
N GLN A 149 -12.55 -12.04 -4.23
CA GLN A 149 -11.34 -12.22 -5.02
C GLN A 149 -10.24 -11.30 -4.50
N PHE A 150 -9.09 -11.90 -4.24
CA PHE A 150 -7.89 -11.23 -3.74
C PHE A 150 -6.98 -10.88 -4.92
N HIS A 151 -6.59 -9.62 -5.05
CA HIS A 151 -5.73 -9.17 -6.14
C HIS A 151 -4.32 -8.92 -5.62
N LEU A 152 -3.39 -9.79 -6.04
CA LEU A 152 -2.00 -9.78 -5.62
C LEU A 152 -1.09 -9.35 -6.76
N THR A 153 -0.03 -8.64 -6.42
CA THR A 153 1.06 -8.34 -7.35
C THR A 153 2.32 -9.09 -6.94
N LYS A 154 3.03 -9.64 -7.91
CA LYS A 154 4.41 -10.09 -7.78
C LYS A 154 5.31 -9.18 -8.61
N SER A 155 6.40 -8.70 -8.01
CA SER A 155 7.34 -7.80 -8.65
C SER A 155 8.72 -7.90 -8.01
N ASN A 156 9.78 -7.58 -8.75
CA ASN A 156 11.14 -7.46 -8.20
C ASN A 156 11.51 -5.99 -8.04
N PHE A 157 11.43 -5.48 -6.81
CA PHE A 157 11.77 -4.09 -6.53
C PHE A 157 13.12 -4.03 -5.82
N GLN A 158 14.11 -3.33 -6.42
CA GLN A 158 15.47 -3.21 -5.88
C GLN A 158 16.06 -4.57 -5.43
N ASN A 159 16.03 -5.57 -6.33
CA ASN A 159 16.48 -6.95 -6.07
C ASN A 159 15.74 -7.68 -4.93
N THR A 160 14.60 -7.16 -4.48
CA THR A 160 13.74 -7.81 -3.49
C THR A 160 12.47 -8.30 -4.17
N ALA A 161 12.23 -9.61 -4.13
CA ALA A 161 10.96 -10.18 -4.55
C ALA A 161 9.85 -9.69 -3.59
N LEU A 162 8.87 -8.99 -4.14
CA LEU A 162 7.72 -8.47 -3.42
C LEU A 162 6.46 -9.17 -3.90
N GLU A 163 5.72 -9.70 -2.94
CA GLU A 163 4.38 -10.22 -3.15
C GLU A 163 3.43 -9.41 -2.27
N LEU A 164 2.51 -8.67 -2.88
CA LEU A 164 1.67 -7.70 -2.20
C LEU A 164 0.19 -8.01 -2.45
N LEU A 165 -0.63 -8.06 -1.41
CA LEU A 165 -2.08 -8.01 -1.55
C LEU A 165 -2.50 -6.54 -1.69
N ASN A 166 -2.92 -6.15 -2.89
CA ASN A 166 -3.23 -4.77 -3.23
C ASN A 166 -4.67 -4.38 -2.86
N PHE A 167 -5.64 -5.21 -3.24
CA PHE A 167 -7.05 -4.93 -2.98
C PHE A 167 -7.89 -6.21 -3.02
N VAL A 168 -9.12 -6.09 -2.56
CA VAL A 168 -10.12 -7.16 -2.54
C VAL A 168 -11.35 -6.70 -3.30
N THR A 169 -11.95 -7.61 -4.08
CA THR A 169 -13.27 -7.40 -4.67
C THR A 169 -14.28 -8.34 -4.03
N PHE A 170 -15.54 -7.91 -4.01
CA PHE A 170 -16.67 -8.72 -3.56
C PHE A 170 -17.82 -8.56 -4.57
N ASN A 171 -18.37 -9.66 -5.06
CA ASN A 171 -19.37 -9.67 -6.15
C ASN A 171 -18.89 -8.86 -7.38
N GLY A 172 -17.62 -8.99 -7.75
CA GLY A 172 -17.01 -8.27 -8.88
C GLY A 172 -16.77 -6.77 -8.64
N SER A 173 -17.22 -6.21 -7.51
CA SER A 173 -17.01 -4.80 -7.17
C SER A 173 -15.81 -4.62 -6.26
N ARG A 174 -14.96 -3.62 -6.55
CA ARG A 174 -13.81 -3.31 -5.69
C ARG A 174 -14.28 -2.80 -4.33
N MET A 175 -13.79 -3.43 -3.27
CA MET A 175 -14.07 -2.96 -1.92
C MET A 175 -13.19 -1.75 -1.60
N HIS A 176 -13.78 -0.74 -0.96
CA HIS A 176 -13.05 0.42 -0.46
C HIS A 176 -12.55 0.19 0.95
N ILE A 177 -11.37 0.76 1.24
CA ILE A 177 -10.81 0.75 2.59
C ILE A 177 -11.62 1.74 3.43
N SER A 178 -12.28 1.25 4.47
CA SER A 178 -13.09 2.04 5.41
C SER A 178 -12.27 2.54 6.61
N LYS A 179 -11.16 1.87 6.93
CA LYS A 179 -10.29 2.25 8.05
C LYS A 179 -8.86 1.75 7.83
N THR A 180 -7.89 2.55 8.25
CA THR A 180 -6.49 2.17 8.47
C THR A 180 -6.08 2.58 9.88
N ASP A 181 -5.09 1.90 10.45
CA ASP A 181 -4.48 2.24 11.73
C ASP A 181 -3.06 1.68 11.73
N CYS A 182 -2.12 2.49 11.23
CA CYS A 182 -0.76 2.06 10.93
C CYS A 182 0.27 3.04 11.51
N LEU A 183 1.44 2.51 11.85
CA LEU A 183 2.62 3.27 12.22
C LEU A 183 3.66 3.18 11.10
N LEU A 184 4.16 4.33 10.65
CA LEU A 184 5.28 4.39 9.71
C LEU A 184 6.55 3.83 10.39
N ARG A 185 7.19 2.86 9.74
CA ARG A 185 8.39 2.17 10.24
C ARG A 185 9.64 2.58 9.49
N HIS A 186 9.50 2.84 8.20
CA HIS A 186 10.58 3.24 7.33
C HIS A 186 10.02 4.08 6.19
N GLN A 187 10.75 5.11 5.84
CA GLN A 187 10.44 5.97 4.70
C GLN A 187 11.75 6.32 3.98
N GLN A 188 11.71 6.30 2.66
CA GLN A 188 12.85 6.65 1.82
C GLN A 188 12.36 7.25 0.51
N ALA A 189 12.87 8.42 0.14
CA ALA A 189 12.69 8.92 -1.21
C ALA A 189 13.86 8.50 -2.12
N PHE A 190 13.58 8.33 -3.41
CA PHE A 190 14.57 7.98 -4.42
C PHE A 190 14.12 8.46 -5.80
N THR A 191 15.07 8.63 -6.71
CA THR A 191 14.81 9.05 -8.09
C THR A 191 14.97 7.87 -9.05
N CYS A 192 13.98 7.65 -9.91
CA CYS A 192 14.10 6.79 -11.10
C CYS A 192 14.43 7.67 -12.30
N LYS A 193 15.45 7.27 -13.06
CA LYS A 193 15.90 7.97 -14.27
C LYS A 193 15.23 7.40 -15.50
#